data_AF-A0A9D4EXR1-F1
#
_entry.id   AF-A0A9D4EXR1-F1
#
_cell.length_a   1.000
_cell.length_b   1.000
_cell.length_c   1.000
_cell.angle_alpha   90.00
_cell.angle_beta   90.00
_cell.angle_gamma   90.00
#
_symmetry.space_group_name_H-M   'P 1'
#
loop_
_entity.id
_entity.type
_entity.pdbx_description
1 polymer ?
#
loop_
_entity_poly.entity_id
_entity_poly.type
_entity_poly.pdbx_seq_one_letter_code
_entity_poly.pdbx_strand_id
1 'polypeptide(L)'
;MAPIFIAHSVTPWRYVIPNQIGPAHNPGIRLVEYDRATGRPLDITQYYLDLQTANQNATANWEVEYEAKKANEILDLTADTLAKFATKIKDPGSKAFKNYWRFYTVSTPTELLEACVNDCDGAIYCGLTKFDIDSFRGCQMKMISGSSQLFSVGRMVTTFITSGLLIDIAL
;
A
#
# COMPACT_ATOMS: atom_id res chain seq x y z
N MET A 1 -3.16 2.03 -24.44
CA MET A 1 -3.47 1.12 -23.32
C MET A 1 -4.57 1.78 -22.49
N ALA A 2 -5.55 1.03 -21.99
CA ALA A 2 -6.61 1.57 -21.13
C ALA A 2 -6.30 1.23 -19.66
N PRO A 3 -6.53 2.16 -18.72
CA PRO A 3 -6.38 1.88 -17.30
C PRO A 3 -7.51 0.97 -16.79
N ILE A 4 -7.22 0.18 -15.76
CA ILE A 4 -8.18 -0.66 -15.05
C ILE A 4 -8.29 -0.14 -13.62
N PHE A 5 -9.52 0.07 -13.15
CA PHE A 5 -9.79 0.53 -11.78
C PHE A 5 -10.53 -0.57 -11.02
N ILE A 6 -9.88 -1.13 -10.00
CA ILE A 6 -10.46 -2.15 -9.13
C ILE A 6 -11.17 -1.43 -7.97
N ALA A 7 -12.42 -1.79 -7.70
CA ALA A 7 -13.21 -1.24 -6.61
C ALA A 7 -13.19 -2.15 -5.39
N HIS A 8 -13.21 -1.55 -4.20
CA HIS A 8 -13.37 -2.28 -2.95
C HIS A 8 -14.81 -2.77 -2.78
N SER A 9 -14.99 -3.81 -1.98
CA SER A 9 -16.31 -4.36 -1.67
C SER A 9 -17.04 -3.54 -0.60
N VAL A 10 -18.38 -3.59 -0.66
CA VAL A 10 -19.23 -3.10 0.43
C VAL A 10 -19.16 -4.05 1.63
N THR A 11 -19.10 -5.36 1.40
CA THR A 11 -18.92 -6.31 2.50
C THR A 11 -17.52 -6.17 3.10
N PRO A 12 -17.38 -5.99 4.42
CA PRO A 12 -16.09 -6.01 5.11
C PRO A 12 -15.65 -7.45 5.46
N TRP A 13 -16.27 -8.44 4.80
CA TRP A 13 -16.00 -9.84 5.06
C TRP A 13 -14.54 -10.19 4.77
N ARG A 14 -13.95 -10.93 5.69
CA ARG A 14 -12.59 -11.44 5.60
C ARG A 14 -12.67 -12.95 5.46
N TYR A 15 -11.93 -13.50 4.51
CA TYR A 15 -11.81 -14.96 4.43
C TYR A 15 -11.10 -15.49 5.66
N VAL A 16 -11.45 -16.72 6.05
CA VAL A 16 -10.78 -17.45 7.12
C VAL A 16 -10.35 -18.79 6.56
N ILE A 17 -9.05 -19.00 6.48
CA ILE A 17 -8.43 -20.28 6.11
C ILE A 17 -7.51 -20.72 7.26
N PRO A 18 -7.09 -22.00 7.33
CA PRO A 18 -6.21 -22.44 8.40
C PRO A 18 -4.98 -21.55 8.54
N ASN A 19 -4.77 -21.00 9.75
CA ASN A 19 -3.67 -20.11 10.12
C ASN A 19 -3.65 -18.72 9.45
N GLN A 20 -4.70 -18.30 8.74
CA GLN A 20 -4.73 -16.99 8.10
C GLN A 20 -6.15 -16.42 8.02
N ILE A 21 -6.27 -15.15 8.41
CA ILE A 21 -7.46 -14.34 8.19
C ILE A 21 -7.11 -13.34 7.09
N GLY A 22 -8.02 -13.10 6.14
CA GLY A 22 -7.81 -12.10 5.10
C GLY A 22 -7.60 -10.68 5.66
N PRO A 23 -7.04 -9.75 4.89
CA PRO A 23 -6.81 -8.38 5.35
C PRO A 23 -8.14 -7.70 5.69
N ALA A 24 -8.14 -6.88 6.75
CA ALA A 24 -9.28 -6.03 7.07
C ALA A 24 -9.39 -4.87 6.06
N HIS A 25 -10.62 -4.49 5.75
CA HIS A 25 -10.92 -3.27 5.00
C HIS A 25 -12.29 -2.73 5.42
N ASN A 26 -12.48 -1.41 5.32
CA ASN A 26 -13.79 -0.81 5.47
C ASN A 26 -14.67 -1.05 4.22
N PRO A 27 -16.01 -1.03 4.36
CA PRO A 27 -16.93 -0.94 3.23
C PRO A 27 -16.62 0.25 2.33
N GLY A 28 -16.62 0.05 1.01
CA GLY A 28 -16.36 1.10 0.04
C GLY A 28 -17.38 1.14 -1.10
N ILE A 29 -17.70 2.35 -1.58
CA ILE A 29 -18.43 2.60 -2.83
C ILE A 29 -17.73 3.72 -3.60
N ARG A 30 -17.86 3.77 -4.93
CA ARG A 30 -17.24 4.84 -5.73
C ARG A 30 -18.17 5.46 -6.74
N LEU A 31 -17.95 6.75 -6.94
CA LEU A 31 -18.51 7.54 -8.03
C LEU A 31 -17.44 7.72 -9.10
N VAL A 32 -17.76 7.40 -10.35
CA VAL A 32 -16.89 7.62 -11.50
C VAL A 32 -17.48 8.73 -12.35
N GLU A 33 -16.76 9.85 -12.44
CA GLU A 33 -17.08 10.91 -13.39
C GLU A 33 -16.44 10.56 -14.73
N TYR A 34 -17.15 10.77 -15.83
CA TYR A 34 -16.65 10.42 -17.15
C TYR A 34 -17.13 11.38 -18.24
N ASP A 35 -16.33 11.50 -19.29
CA ASP A 35 -16.68 12.22 -20.51
C ASP A 35 -17.71 11.39 -21.28
N ARG A 36 -18.91 11.95 -21.49
CA ARG A 36 -20.02 11.27 -22.15
C ARG A 36 -19.79 11.00 -23.64
N ALA A 37 -18.94 11.77 -24.31
CA ALA A 37 -18.62 11.58 -25.71
C ALA A 37 -17.57 10.49 -25.92
N THR A 38 -16.59 10.39 -25.01
CA THR A 38 -15.45 9.47 -25.17
C THR A 38 -15.50 8.24 -24.26
N GLY A 39 -16.37 8.24 -23.24
CA GLY A 39 -16.44 7.21 -22.21
C GLY A 39 -15.27 7.23 -21.23
N ARG A 40 -14.36 8.22 -21.32
CA ARG A 40 -13.13 8.26 -20.53
C ARG A 40 -13.42 8.73 -19.11
N PRO A 41 -12.87 8.06 -18.07
CA PRO A 41 -13.00 8.54 -16.70
C PRO A 41 -12.25 9.86 -16.52
N LEU A 42 -12.91 10.82 -15.89
CA LEU A 42 -12.41 12.17 -15.59
C LEU A 42 -11.86 12.23 -14.17
N ASP A 43 -12.58 11.67 -13.20
CA ASP A 43 -12.12 11.48 -11.82
C ASP A 43 -12.88 10.33 -11.15
N ILE A 44 -12.36 9.87 -10.02
CA ILE A 44 -12.99 8.86 -9.17
C ILE A 44 -13.06 9.41 -7.75
N THR A 45 -14.26 9.50 -7.20
CA THR A 45 -14.46 9.77 -5.78
C THR A 45 -14.76 8.46 -5.07
N GLN A 46 -13.87 8.03 -4.20
CA GLN A 46 -14.06 6.87 -3.34
C GLN A 46 -14.70 7.33 -2.03
N TYR A 47 -15.81 6.70 -1.68
CA TYR A 47 -16.43 6.82 -0.38
C TYR A 47 -16.14 5.56 0.44
N TYR A 48 -16.12 5.72 1.75
CA TYR A 48 -16.01 4.61 2.68
C TYR A 48 -16.91 4.83 3.89
N LEU A 49 -17.16 3.74 4.59
CA LEU A 49 -17.81 3.77 5.90
C LEU A 49 -16.78 3.34 6.94
N ASP A 50 -16.43 4.21 7.89
CA ASP A 50 -15.68 3.77 9.07
C ASP A 50 -16.55 2.80 9.87
N LEU A 51 -16.29 1.51 9.70
CA LEU A 51 -17.11 0.44 10.25
C LEU A 51 -17.04 0.41 11.78
N GLN A 52 -15.89 0.74 12.36
CA GLN A 52 -15.73 0.75 13.80
C GLN A 52 -16.56 1.87 14.42
N THR A 53 -16.42 3.09 13.90
CA THR A 53 -17.21 4.26 14.34
C THR A 53 -18.71 4.03 14.09
N ALA A 54 -19.08 3.48 12.94
CA ALA A 54 -20.47 3.21 12.61
C ALA A 54 -21.13 2.21 13.57
N ASN A 55 -20.42 1.15 13.95
CA ASN A 55 -20.89 0.17 14.92
C ASN A 55 -21.01 0.75 16.33
N GLN A 56 -20.04 1.56 16.76
CA GLN A 56 -20.07 2.22 18.08
C GLN A 56 -21.24 3.19 18.22
N ASN A 57 -21.54 3.93 17.14
CA ASN A 57 -22.58 4.96 17.13
C ASN A 57 -23.94 4.46 16.63
N ALA A 58 -24.04 3.18 16.25
CA ALA A 58 -25.22 2.58 15.60
C ALA A 58 -25.75 3.40 14.40
N THR A 59 -24.87 4.08 13.67
CA THR A 59 -25.21 5.00 12.58
C THR A 59 -24.21 4.87 11.44
N ALA A 60 -24.69 4.67 10.22
CA ALA A 60 -23.83 4.50 9.04
C ALA A 60 -23.57 5.83 8.31
N ASN A 61 -22.55 6.56 8.73
CA ASN A 61 -22.13 7.82 8.08
C ASN A 61 -21.06 7.53 7.00
N TRP A 62 -21.46 7.59 5.73
CA TRP A 62 -20.54 7.46 4.61
C TRP A 62 -19.80 8.76 4.36
N GLU A 63 -18.48 8.67 4.18
CA GLU A 63 -17.60 9.83 4.01
C GLU A 63 -16.77 9.68 2.73
N VAL A 64 -16.33 10.82 2.17
CA VAL A 64 -15.36 10.81 1.08
C VAL A 64 -14.01 10.36 1.64
N GLU A 65 -13.50 9.24 1.15
CA GLU A 65 -12.15 8.79 1.48
C GLU A 65 -11.11 9.59 0.70
N TYR A 66 -11.29 9.67 -0.63
CA TYR A 66 -10.42 10.43 -1.51
C TYR A 66 -11.06 10.73 -2.86
N GLU A 67 -10.55 11.78 -3.50
CA GLU A 67 -10.72 12.08 -4.92
C GLU A 67 -9.41 11.70 -5.63
N ALA A 68 -9.47 10.83 -6.64
CA ALA A 68 -8.30 10.15 -7.19
C ALA A 68 -7.24 11.12 -7.74
N LYS A 69 -7.65 12.17 -8.47
CA LYS A 69 -6.71 13.16 -8.98
C LYS A 69 -6.05 13.97 -7.87
N LYS A 70 -6.87 14.49 -6.95
CA LYS A 70 -6.43 15.34 -5.85
C LYS A 70 -5.49 14.59 -4.90
N ALA A 71 -5.86 13.38 -4.50
CA ALA A 71 -5.11 12.62 -3.50
C ALA A 71 -3.77 12.08 -4.02
N ASN A 72 -3.66 11.87 -5.34
CA ASN A 72 -2.46 11.38 -6.00
C ASN A 72 -1.65 12.47 -6.72
N GLU A 73 -2.11 13.72 -6.67
CA GLU A 73 -1.47 14.88 -7.32
C GLU A 73 -1.23 14.63 -8.82
N ILE A 74 -2.27 14.13 -9.51
CA ILE A 74 -2.27 13.83 -10.94
C ILE A 74 -3.32 14.65 -11.69
N LEU A 75 -3.04 14.95 -12.97
CA LEU A 75 -3.89 15.81 -13.79
C LEU A 75 -5.12 15.10 -14.37
N ASP A 76 -4.93 13.83 -14.74
CA ASP A 76 -5.94 13.00 -15.38
C ASP A 76 -5.75 11.52 -15.01
N LEU A 77 -6.72 10.70 -15.41
CA LEU A 77 -6.71 9.25 -15.21
C LEU A 77 -6.29 8.51 -16.49
N THR A 78 -5.46 9.12 -17.35
CA THR A 78 -4.96 8.43 -18.55
C THR A 78 -3.94 7.35 -18.18
N ALA A 79 -3.75 6.37 -19.06
CA ALA A 79 -2.78 5.30 -18.84
C ALA A 79 -1.35 5.83 -18.65
N ASP A 80 -0.96 6.88 -19.38
CA ASP A 80 0.38 7.47 -19.27
C ASP A 80 0.59 8.17 -17.92
N THR A 81 -0.40 8.93 -17.46
CA THR A 81 -0.36 9.58 -16.14
C THR A 81 -0.32 8.54 -15.02
N LEU A 82 -1.13 7.49 -15.10
CA LEU A 82 -1.17 6.42 -14.10
C LEU A 82 0.11 5.57 -14.11
N ALA A 83 0.71 5.32 -15.28
CA ALA A 83 2.02 4.65 -15.37
C ALA A 83 3.13 5.48 -14.71
N LYS A 84 3.13 6.81 -14.90
CA LYS A 84 4.05 7.72 -14.20
C LYS A 84 3.76 7.79 -12.70
N PHE A 85 2.51 7.67 -12.28
CA PHE A 85 2.16 7.61 -10.87
C PHE A 85 2.67 6.31 -10.22
N ALA A 86 2.56 5.17 -10.91
CA ALA A 86 3.06 3.89 -10.41
C ALA A 86 4.57 3.91 -10.12
N THR A 87 5.38 4.69 -10.85
CA THR A 87 6.81 4.84 -10.53
C THR A 87 7.06 5.59 -9.23
N LYS A 88 6.15 6.50 -8.82
CA LYS A 88 6.22 7.19 -7.52
C LYS A 88 5.88 6.25 -6.36
N ILE A 89 4.98 5.29 -6.57
CA ILE A 89 4.59 4.26 -5.59
C ILE A 89 5.72 3.26 -5.34
N LYS A 90 6.68 3.12 -6.27
CA LYS A 90 7.75 2.11 -6.17
C LYS A 90 8.58 2.21 -4.88
N ASP A 91 8.72 3.40 -4.30
CA ASP A 91 9.38 3.60 -3.01
C ASP A 91 8.35 3.53 -1.86
N PRO A 92 8.41 2.52 -0.96
CA PRO A 92 7.50 2.39 0.16
C PRO A 92 7.61 3.55 1.18
N GLY A 93 8.73 4.27 1.21
CA GLY A 93 8.92 5.46 2.04
C GLY A 93 8.19 6.70 1.52
N SER A 94 7.82 6.71 0.23
CA SER A 94 7.27 7.87 -0.45
C SER A 94 5.86 8.25 0.05
N LYS A 95 5.52 9.54 -0.08
CA LYS A 95 4.15 10.02 0.17
C LYS A 95 3.12 9.32 -0.72
N ALA A 96 3.49 9.05 -1.98
CA ALA A 96 2.61 8.38 -2.94
C ALA A 96 2.27 6.95 -2.49
N PHE A 97 3.26 6.16 -2.07
CA PHE A 97 3.01 4.82 -1.55
C PHE A 97 2.17 4.85 -0.27
N LYS A 98 2.49 5.73 0.69
CA LYS A 98 1.73 5.84 1.94
C LYS A 98 0.25 6.17 1.70
N ASN A 99 -0.03 7.12 0.80
CA ASN A 99 -1.39 7.44 0.39
C ASN A 99 -2.05 6.24 -0.32
N TYR A 100 -1.36 5.63 -1.28
CA TYR A 100 -1.89 4.47 -1.99
C TYR A 100 -2.21 3.31 -1.04
N TRP A 101 -1.33 3.00 -0.09
CA TRP A 101 -1.53 1.93 0.90
C TRP A 101 -2.72 2.21 1.82
N ARG A 102 -2.87 3.46 2.28
CA ARG A 102 -4.05 3.88 3.05
C ARG A 102 -5.34 3.60 2.26
N PHE A 103 -5.39 3.96 0.98
CA PHE A 103 -6.58 3.78 0.15
C PHE A 103 -6.79 2.32 -0.27
N TYR A 104 -5.71 1.59 -0.53
CA TYR A 104 -5.74 0.16 -0.84
C TYR A 104 -6.35 -0.67 0.30
N THR A 105 -6.21 -0.19 1.54
CA THR A 105 -6.79 -0.80 2.75
C THR A 105 -8.07 -0.09 3.20
N VAL A 106 -8.63 0.82 2.39
CA VAL A 106 -9.86 1.58 2.67
C VAL A 106 -9.82 2.28 4.03
N SER A 107 -8.70 2.94 4.33
CA SER A 107 -8.46 3.68 5.57
C SER A 107 -8.76 2.86 6.84
N THR A 108 -8.36 1.59 6.82
CA THR A 108 -8.50 0.68 7.96
C THR A 108 -7.70 1.17 9.18
N PRO A 109 -8.25 1.05 10.40
CA PRO A 109 -7.54 1.39 11.63
C PRO A 109 -6.20 0.65 11.75
N THR A 110 -5.18 1.33 12.29
CA THR A 110 -3.80 0.81 12.32
C THR A 110 -3.68 -0.47 13.13
N GLU A 111 -4.54 -0.68 14.11
CA GLU A 111 -4.62 -1.87 14.96
C GLU A 111 -5.08 -3.11 14.18
N LEU A 112 -5.78 -2.92 13.06
CA LEU A 112 -6.28 -3.96 12.17
C LEU A 112 -5.47 -4.08 10.88
N LEU A 113 -4.58 -3.12 10.61
CA LEU A 113 -3.69 -3.16 9.46
C LEU A 113 -2.64 -4.25 9.67
N GLU A 114 -2.62 -5.22 8.77
CA GLU A 114 -1.46 -6.07 8.61
C GLU A 114 -0.32 -5.21 8.09
N ALA A 115 0.82 -5.23 8.80
CA ALA A 115 2.00 -4.55 8.31
C ALA A 115 2.31 -5.09 6.90
N CYS A 116 2.72 -4.19 6.03
CA CYS A 116 3.17 -4.52 4.70
C CYS A 116 4.56 -5.20 4.84
N VAL A 117 4.55 -6.48 5.26
CA VAL A 117 5.73 -7.32 5.48
C VAL A 117 5.87 -8.28 4.29
N ASN A 118 7.11 -8.68 3.94
CA ASN A 118 7.42 -9.63 2.86
C ASN A 118 7.11 -9.09 1.44
N ASP A 119 7.73 -7.98 1.05
CA ASP A 119 7.76 -7.49 -0.35
C ASP A 119 6.38 -7.15 -0.96
N CYS A 120 5.41 -6.83 -0.10
CA CYS A 120 4.07 -6.35 -0.48
C CYS A 120 4.11 -5.11 -1.39
N ASP A 121 5.08 -4.21 -1.19
CA ASP A 121 5.34 -3.03 -2.00
C ASP A 121 5.79 -3.42 -3.41
N GLY A 122 6.64 -4.45 -3.52
CA GLY A 122 6.99 -5.11 -4.77
C GLY A 122 5.77 -5.71 -5.46
N ALA A 123 4.90 -6.42 -4.72
CA ALA A 123 3.66 -6.98 -5.25
C ALA A 123 2.70 -5.89 -5.77
N ILE A 124 2.53 -4.79 -5.02
CA ILE A 124 1.72 -3.64 -5.42
C ILE A 124 2.28 -3.00 -6.70
N TYR A 125 3.56 -2.64 -6.70
CA TYR A 125 4.19 -1.99 -7.87
C TYR A 125 4.15 -2.88 -9.11
N CYS A 126 4.47 -4.17 -8.95
CA CYS A 126 4.44 -5.11 -10.07
C CYS A 126 3.01 -5.38 -10.55
N GLY A 127 2.03 -5.48 -9.66
CA GLY A 127 0.62 -5.65 -10.03
C GLY A 127 0.04 -4.44 -10.77
N LEU A 128 0.49 -3.23 -10.44
CA LEU A 128 0.10 -2.00 -11.14
C LEU A 128 0.73 -1.88 -12.54
N THR A 129 1.89 -2.50 -12.78
CA THR A 129 2.69 -2.26 -13.99
C THR A 129 2.80 -3.47 -14.92
N LYS A 130 2.43 -4.67 -14.44
CA LYS A 130 2.54 -5.94 -15.16
C LYS A 130 1.21 -6.67 -15.14
N PHE A 131 0.61 -6.80 -16.32
CA PHE A 131 -0.67 -7.48 -16.48
C PHE A 131 -0.51 -8.99 -16.65
N ASP A 132 0.53 -9.42 -17.38
CA ASP A 132 0.80 -10.84 -17.61
C ASP A 132 1.54 -11.46 -16.42
N ILE A 133 1.21 -12.71 -16.13
CA ILE A 133 1.71 -13.43 -14.95
C ILE A 133 3.24 -13.60 -14.96
N ASP A 134 3.84 -13.80 -16.13
CA ASP A 134 5.27 -14.03 -16.26
C ASP A 134 6.07 -12.74 -16.03
N SER A 135 5.63 -11.62 -16.61
CA SER A 135 6.25 -10.32 -16.35
C SER A 135 6.00 -9.82 -14.94
N PHE A 136 4.84 -10.14 -14.34
CA PHE A 136 4.57 -9.88 -12.92
C PHE A 136 5.58 -10.60 -12.02
N ARG A 137 5.74 -11.92 -12.20
CA ARG A 137 6.73 -12.72 -11.45
C ARG A 137 8.15 -12.22 -11.66
N GLY A 138 8.52 -11.97 -12.91
CA GLY A 138 9.84 -11.43 -13.24
C GLY A 138 10.10 -10.04 -12.64
N CYS A 139 9.06 -9.22 -12.47
CA CYS A 139 9.14 -7.95 -11.77
C CYS A 139 9.36 -8.14 -10.26
N GLN A 140 8.58 -9.00 -9.61
CA GLN A 140 8.72 -9.26 -8.17
C GLN A 140 10.10 -9.79 -7.82
N MET A 141 10.63 -10.75 -8.59
CA MET A 141 11.98 -11.28 -8.38
C MET A 141 13.06 -10.20 -8.41
N LYS A 142 12.93 -9.19 -9.28
CA LYS A 142 13.88 -8.07 -9.37
C LYS A 142 13.79 -7.14 -8.16
N MET A 143 12.61 -6.96 -7.58
CA MET A 143 12.41 -6.11 -6.40
C MET A 143 13.03 -6.75 -5.15
N ILE A 144 12.88 -8.07 -4.97
CA ILE A 144 13.47 -8.85 -3.86
C ILE A 144 15.00 -8.88 -3.94
N SER A 145 15.56 -9.06 -5.14
CA SER A 145 17.02 -9.04 -5.34
C SER A 145 17.64 -7.66 -5.11
N GLY A 146 16.85 -6.58 -5.19
CA GLY A 146 17.30 -5.21 -4.90
C GLY A 146 17.31 -4.87 -3.40
N SER A 147 16.37 -5.41 -2.62
CA SER A 147 16.29 -5.17 -1.16
C SER A 147 17.38 -5.92 -0.39
N SER A 148 17.75 -7.12 -0.83
CA SER A 148 18.86 -7.90 -0.26
C SER A 148 20.25 -7.26 -0.43
N GLN A 149 20.42 -6.35 -1.40
CA GLN A 149 21.67 -5.61 -1.61
C GLN A 149 21.88 -4.50 -0.56
N LEU A 150 20.81 -3.97 0.05
CA LEU A 150 20.89 -2.89 1.05
C LEU A 150 21.30 -3.38 2.45
N PHE A 151 21.01 -4.64 2.79
CA PHE A 151 21.43 -5.22 4.08
C PHE A 151 22.92 -5.62 4.12
N SER A 152 23.61 -5.67 2.98
CA SER A 152 25.02 -6.10 2.92
C SER A 152 26.02 -4.99 3.29
N VAL A 153 25.60 -3.72 3.41
CA VAL A 153 26.53 -2.59 3.65
C VAL A 153 26.56 -2.14 5.12
N GLY A 154 25.72 -2.72 5.99
CA GLY A 154 25.47 -2.24 7.35
C GLY A 154 26.06 -3.07 8.50
N ARG A 155 27.17 -3.79 8.31
CA ARG A 155 27.87 -4.49 9.42
C ARG A 155 29.36 -4.16 9.46
N MET A 156 29.68 -2.89 9.73
CA MET A 156 30.98 -2.54 10.31
C MET A 156 30.78 -2.54 11.83
N VAL A 157 31.12 -3.67 12.47
CA VAL A 157 31.14 -3.79 13.92
C VAL A 157 32.25 -2.86 14.45
N THR A 158 31.87 -1.70 14.97
CA THR A 158 32.76 -0.84 15.75
C THR A 158 32.99 -1.48 17.12
N THR A 159 34.06 -2.25 17.24
CA THR A 159 34.58 -2.70 18.53
C THR A 159 35.34 -1.54 19.18
N PHE A 160 34.68 -0.80 20.07
CA PHE A 160 35.36 0.08 21.02
C PHE A 160 35.77 -0.74 22.25
N ILE A 161 37.06 -1.05 22.38
CA ILE A 161 37.64 -1.49 23.66
C ILE A 161 38.31 -0.26 24.27
N THR A 162 37.66 0.34 25.25
CA THR A 162 38.28 1.30 26.16
C THR A 162 38.54 0.63 27.52
N SER A 163 39.83 0.47 27.80
CA SER A 163 40.49 0.78 29.08
C SER A 163 40.12 0.01 30.35
N GLY A 164 41.15 -0.54 31.00
CA GLY A 164 41.31 -0.35 32.45
C GLY A 164 41.68 -1.59 33.25
N LEU A 165 42.96 -1.67 33.62
CA LEU A 165 43.48 -2.43 34.76
C LEU A 165 42.69 -2.15 36.04
N LEU A 166 42.58 -3.18 36.91
CA LEU A 166 42.74 -3.19 38.38
C LEU A 166 42.51 -4.67 38.80
N ILE A 167 43.58 -5.46 39.03
CA ILE A 167 44.22 -5.77 40.33
C ILE A 167 43.20 -6.09 41.45
N ASP A 168 43.18 -7.35 41.87
CA ASP A 168 43.02 -7.88 43.25
C ASP A 168 43.19 -9.41 43.15
N ILE A 169 44.37 -10.01 43.42
CA ILE A 169 44.93 -10.47 44.71
C ILE A 169 43.94 -11.24 45.61
N ALA A 170 44.16 -12.56 45.66
CA ALA A 170 44.07 -13.51 46.79
C ALA A 170 43.12 -13.23 47.97
N LEU A 171 42.13 -14.11 48.19
CA LEU A 171 42.23 -15.30 49.06
C LEU A 171 41.06 -16.25 48.75
#